data_AF-A0AAU9ZCL3-F1
#
_entry.id   AF-A0AAU9ZCL3-F1
#
_cell.length_a   1.000
_cell.length_b   1.000
_cell.length_c   1.000
_cell.angle_alpha   90.00
_cell.angle_beta   90.00
_cell.angle_gamma   90.00
#
_symmetry.space_group_name_H-M   'P 1'
#
loop_
_entity.id
_entity.type
_entity.pdbx_description
1 polymer ?
#
loop_
_entity_poly.entity_id
_entity_poly.type
_entity_poly.pdbx_seq_one_letter_code
_entity_poly.pdbx_strand_id
1 'polypeptide(L)'
;MAAEPPALRLRPPGNAGDSPPVPRLLGGCVPLSHQVAGHMYGKDKVGILQHPDGTVLKQLQPPPRGPRELEFYTMVYAADCADTVLLELRKHLPKYYGVWSPPTAPNDVYLKLEDVTHKFNKPCIMDVKIGRKSYDPFASSEKIQQQVSKYPLMEEIGFLVLGMRVYHVHSDSYETQNQHYGRNLTKETLKEGERQK
;
A
#
# COMPACT_ATOMS: atom_id res chain seq x y z
N MET A 1 -11.81 -24.96 -46.77
CA MET A 1 -13.01 -24.52 -46.02
C MET A 1 -12.59 -24.32 -44.57
N ALA A 2 -12.37 -23.07 -44.15
CA ALA A 2 -12.01 -22.73 -42.77
C ALA A 2 -13.29 -22.50 -41.97
N ALA A 3 -13.41 -23.12 -40.80
CA ALA A 3 -14.52 -22.92 -39.88
C ALA A 3 -14.32 -21.62 -39.08
N GLU A 4 -15.35 -20.77 -39.02
CA GLU A 4 -15.34 -19.56 -38.19
C GLU A 4 -15.40 -19.89 -36.69
N PRO A 5 -14.74 -19.10 -35.82
CA PRO A 5 -14.84 -19.27 -34.38
C PRO A 5 -16.17 -18.72 -33.83
N PRO A 6 -16.72 -19.30 -32.74
CA PRO A 6 -18.03 -18.92 -32.21
C PRO A 6 -18.00 -17.55 -31.53
N ALA A 7 -19.02 -16.74 -31.81
CA ALA A 7 -19.22 -15.42 -31.22
C ALA A 7 -19.41 -15.48 -29.70
N LEU A 8 -18.57 -14.76 -28.97
CA LEU A 8 -18.72 -14.53 -27.51
C LEU A 8 -19.95 -13.66 -27.25
N ARG A 9 -21.02 -14.27 -26.71
CA ARG A 9 -22.18 -13.53 -26.19
C ARG A 9 -21.78 -12.77 -24.92
N LEU A 10 -21.82 -11.43 -24.97
CA LEU A 10 -21.69 -10.56 -23.80
C LEU A 10 -22.91 -10.76 -22.88
N ARG A 11 -22.66 -11.02 -21.59
CA ARG A 11 -23.69 -11.03 -20.54
C ARG A 11 -24.20 -9.59 -20.29
N PRO A 12 -25.50 -9.40 -19.98
CA PRO A 12 -26.02 -8.09 -19.59
C PRO A 12 -25.46 -7.66 -18.21
N PRO A 13 -25.45 -6.35 -17.91
CA PRO A 13 -24.92 -5.83 -16.66
C PRO A 13 -25.79 -6.26 -15.47
N GLY A 14 -25.18 -6.88 -14.47
CA GLY A 14 -25.83 -7.30 -13.23
C GLY A 14 -26.02 -6.13 -12.26
N ASN A 15 -27.13 -6.16 -11.53
CA ASN A 15 -27.51 -5.20 -10.50
C ASN A 15 -26.40 -4.92 -9.48
N ALA A 16 -26.24 -3.65 -9.11
CA ALA A 16 -25.44 -3.19 -7.98
C ALA A 16 -26.06 -3.71 -6.67
N GLY A 17 -25.58 -4.87 -6.20
CA GLY A 17 -26.05 -5.47 -4.95
C GLY A 17 -25.25 -6.67 -4.45
N ASP A 18 -24.33 -7.22 -5.24
CA ASP A 18 -23.63 -8.46 -4.91
C ASP A 18 -22.11 -8.25 -4.83
N SER A 19 -21.70 -7.43 -3.86
CA SER A 19 -20.31 -7.48 -3.40
C SER A 19 -20.16 -8.75 -2.55
N PRO A 20 -19.26 -9.69 -2.88
CA PRO A 20 -19.06 -10.87 -2.03
C PRO A 20 -18.73 -10.44 -0.59
N PRO A 21 -19.20 -11.17 0.43
CA PRO A 21 -18.94 -10.82 1.82
C PRO A 21 -17.44 -10.72 2.07
N VAL A 22 -17.00 -9.57 2.58
CA VAL A 22 -15.59 -9.34 2.90
C VAL A 22 -15.19 -10.32 4.02
N PRO A 23 -14.15 -11.15 3.82
CA PRO A 23 -13.72 -12.09 4.85
C PRO A 23 -13.39 -11.34 6.16
N ARG A 24 -14.07 -11.72 7.24
CA ARG A 24 -13.73 -11.24 8.59
C ARG A 24 -12.61 -12.11 9.15
N LEU A 25 -11.49 -11.47 9.45
CA LEU A 25 -10.28 -12.09 9.97
C LEU A 25 -10.05 -11.63 11.41
N LEU A 26 -9.33 -12.43 12.20
CA LEU A 26 -8.71 -12.01 13.47
C LEU A 26 -9.60 -11.12 14.36
N GLY A 27 -10.79 -11.59 14.73
CA GLY A 27 -11.68 -10.84 15.63
C GLY A 27 -12.47 -9.70 14.99
N GLY A 28 -12.69 -9.73 13.67
CA GLY A 28 -13.54 -8.77 12.96
C GLY A 28 -12.79 -7.76 12.11
N CYS A 29 -11.47 -7.89 12.00
CA CYS A 29 -10.66 -7.18 11.03
C CYS A 29 -11.07 -7.57 9.60
N VAL A 30 -10.89 -6.65 8.66
CA VAL A 30 -11.14 -6.88 7.25
C VAL A 30 -9.93 -6.43 6.43
N PRO A 31 -9.65 -7.01 5.24
CA PRO A 31 -8.64 -6.46 4.35
C PRO A 31 -8.90 -4.98 4.04
N LEU A 32 -7.85 -4.17 4.02
CA LEU A 32 -7.95 -2.75 3.67
C LEU A 32 -8.33 -2.62 2.19
N SER A 33 -9.60 -2.31 1.93
CA SER A 33 -10.21 -2.37 0.60
C SER A 33 -9.61 -1.43 -0.44
N HIS A 34 -8.94 -0.37 0.00
CA HIS A 34 -8.37 0.67 -0.84
C HIS A 34 -6.83 0.70 -0.80
N GLN A 35 -6.19 -0.40 -0.39
CA GLN A 35 -4.74 -0.53 -0.45
C GLN A 35 -4.25 -0.47 -1.92
N VAL A 36 -3.34 0.45 -2.24
CA VAL A 36 -2.87 0.69 -3.62
C VAL A 36 -1.49 0.09 -3.93
N ALA A 37 -0.72 -0.30 -2.91
CA ALA A 37 0.64 -0.82 -3.06
C ALA A 37 1.03 -1.71 -1.87
N GLY A 38 2.24 -2.29 -1.94
CA GLY A 38 2.75 -3.22 -0.93
C GLY A 38 2.16 -4.62 -1.06
N HIS A 39 2.23 -5.40 0.02
CA HIS A 39 1.69 -6.76 0.05
C HIS A 39 0.17 -6.69 0.13
N MET A 40 -0.56 -7.29 -0.82
CA MET A 40 -2.02 -7.21 -0.89
C MET A 40 -2.66 -8.50 -0.38
N TYR A 41 -3.77 -8.39 0.35
CA TYR A 41 -4.53 -9.57 0.76
C TYR A 41 -4.95 -10.41 -0.46
N GLY A 42 -4.81 -11.74 -0.36
CA GLY A 42 -5.15 -12.69 -1.42
C GLY A 42 -4.08 -12.86 -2.51
N LYS A 43 -3.14 -11.90 -2.66
CA LYS A 43 -1.90 -12.09 -3.42
C LYS A 43 -0.74 -12.49 -2.51
N ASP A 44 -0.71 -11.86 -1.34
CA ASP A 44 0.22 -12.08 -0.25
C ASP A 44 -0.55 -12.58 0.99
N LYS A 45 0.16 -13.18 1.95
CA LYS A 45 -0.48 -13.93 3.05
C LYS A 45 -1.55 -13.13 3.83
N VAL A 46 -1.35 -11.85 4.11
CA VAL A 46 -2.30 -11.09 4.96
C VAL A 46 -2.57 -9.64 4.48
N GLY A 47 -1.63 -8.99 3.79
CA GLY A 47 -1.77 -7.58 3.41
C GLY A 47 -1.96 -6.63 4.60
N ILE A 48 -2.50 -5.43 4.36
CA ILE A 48 -2.90 -4.51 5.44
C ILE A 48 -4.35 -4.80 5.82
N LEU A 49 -4.65 -4.91 7.11
CA LEU A 49 -6.00 -5.11 7.62
C LEU A 49 -6.52 -3.82 8.25
N GLN A 50 -7.80 -3.52 8.07
CA GLN A 50 -8.52 -2.51 8.82
C GLN A 50 -9.15 -3.15 10.06
N HIS A 51 -8.91 -2.54 11.22
CA HIS A 51 -9.43 -2.99 12.51
C HIS A 51 -10.74 -2.23 12.84
N PRO A 52 -11.70 -2.84 13.56
CA PRO A 52 -12.99 -2.22 13.87
C PRO A 52 -12.96 -0.88 14.63
N ASP A 53 -11.84 -0.55 15.27
CA ASP A 53 -11.66 0.71 16.02
C ASP A 53 -11.17 1.89 15.15
N GLY A 54 -11.10 1.70 13.82
CA GLY A 54 -10.64 2.73 12.88
C GLY A 54 -9.11 2.83 12.74
N THR A 55 -8.37 1.83 13.22
CA THR A 55 -6.92 1.67 12.96
C THR A 55 -6.65 0.67 11.84
N VAL A 56 -5.40 0.60 11.38
CA VAL A 56 -4.91 -0.47 10.51
C VAL A 56 -3.88 -1.35 11.21
N LEU A 57 -3.86 -2.62 10.85
CA LEU A 57 -2.87 -3.61 11.25
C LEU A 57 -1.97 -3.92 10.07
N LYS A 58 -0.69 -3.59 10.20
CA LYS A 58 0.34 -3.89 9.20
C LYS A 58 1.20 -5.06 9.70
N GLN A 59 1.12 -6.20 9.02
CA GLN A 59 1.90 -7.39 9.41
C GLN A 59 3.41 -7.12 9.32
N LEU A 60 4.16 -7.58 10.31
CA LEU A 60 5.62 -7.52 10.26
C LEU A 60 6.14 -8.36 9.10
N GLN A 61 6.99 -7.76 8.27
CA GLN A 61 7.67 -8.48 7.20
C GLN A 61 8.77 -9.40 7.75
N PRO A 62 9.20 -10.43 6.99
CA PRO A 62 10.33 -11.25 7.38
C PRO A 62 11.59 -10.42 7.71
N PRO A 63 12.43 -10.87 8.66
CA PRO A 63 13.68 -10.20 8.99
C PRO A 63 14.56 -9.94 7.76
N PRO A 64 15.29 -8.81 7.71
CA PRO A 64 15.37 -7.77 8.75
C PRO A 64 14.29 -6.69 8.65
N ARG A 65 13.37 -6.75 7.67
CA ARG A 65 12.50 -5.62 7.31
C ARG A 65 11.45 -5.30 8.38
N GLY A 66 10.71 -6.30 8.85
CA GLY A 66 9.70 -6.10 9.88
C GLY A 66 10.28 -5.62 11.22
N PRO A 67 11.32 -6.28 11.76
CA PRO A 67 11.98 -5.82 12.98
C PRO A 67 12.52 -4.38 12.88
N ARG A 68 13.10 -4.01 11.74
CA ARG A 68 13.59 -2.64 11.49
C ARG A 68 12.47 -1.61 11.48
N GLU A 69 11.31 -1.94 10.90
CA GLU A 69 10.15 -1.05 10.91
C GLU A 69 9.57 -0.90 12.32
N LEU A 70 9.48 -1.99 13.08
CA LEU A 70 9.07 -1.96 14.48
C LEU A 70 10.00 -1.09 15.34
N GLU A 71 11.31 -1.27 15.20
CA GLU A 71 12.31 -0.49 15.91
C GLU A 71 12.21 1.00 15.57
N PHE A 72 12.01 1.34 14.28
CA PHE A 72 11.79 2.71 13.84
C PHE A 72 10.59 3.36 14.54
N TYR A 73 9.41 2.74 14.52
CA TYR A 73 8.24 3.30 15.19
C TYR A 73 8.41 3.37 16.70
N THR A 74 9.04 2.36 17.31
CA THR A 74 9.30 2.34 18.77
C THR A 74 10.23 3.48 19.17
N MET A 75 11.29 3.72 18.39
CA MET A 75 12.22 4.83 18.59
C MET A 75 11.51 6.19 18.44
N VAL A 76 10.79 6.40 17.34
CA VAL A 76 10.14 7.68 17.05
C VAL A 76 9.04 7.99 18.07
N TYR A 77 8.29 6.98 18.53
CA TYR A 77 7.17 7.14 19.47
C TYR A 77 7.50 6.77 20.92
N ALA A 78 8.79 6.68 21.29
CA ALA A 78 9.18 6.45 22.68
C ALA A 78 8.55 7.51 23.61
N ALA A 79 8.02 7.06 24.75
CA ALA A 79 7.24 7.90 25.66
C ALA A 79 8.10 9.01 26.32
N ASP A 80 9.38 8.73 26.50
CA ASP A 80 10.42 9.59 27.05
C ASP A 80 11.24 10.33 25.96
N CYS A 81 10.82 10.24 24.69
CA CYS A 81 11.51 10.92 23.60
C CYS A 81 11.48 12.45 23.77
N ALA A 82 12.66 13.05 23.95
CA ALA A 82 12.85 14.49 24.01
C ALA A 82 13.53 15.08 22.76
N ASP A 83 13.87 14.25 21.77
CA ASP A 83 14.49 14.69 20.52
C ASP A 83 13.47 15.47 19.67
N THR A 84 13.73 16.77 19.48
CA THR A 84 12.82 17.67 18.77
C THR A 84 12.63 17.29 17.30
N VAL A 85 13.63 16.68 16.66
CA VAL A 85 13.54 16.21 15.27
C VAL A 85 12.59 15.03 15.18
N LEU A 86 12.69 14.07 16.10
CA LEU A 86 11.79 12.91 16.14
C LEU A 86 10.36 13.33 16.50
N LEU A 87 10.20 14.29 17.42
CA LEU A 87 8.89 14.85 17.78
C LEU A 87 8.24 15.57 16.59
N GLU A 88 8.99 16.32 15.80
CA GLU A 88 8.49 16.94 14.58
C GLU A 88 8.11 15.88 13.53
N LEU A 89 8.94 14.85 13.37
CA LEU A 89 8.70 13.75 12.42
C LEU A 89 7.36 13.05 12.68
N ARG A 90 6.91 12.92 13.94
CA ARG A 90 5.61 12.32 14.30
C ARG A 90 4.43 12.98 13.59
N LYS A 91 4.52 14.27 13.23
CA LYS A 91 3.44 14.97 12.50
C LYS A 91 3.26 14.49 11.07
N HIS A 92 4.26 13.79 10.53
CA HIS A 92 4.29 13.29 9.15
C HIS A 92 4.12 11.77 9.07
N LEU A 93 3.93 11.08 10.20
CA LEU A 93 3.76 9.63 10.28
C LEU A 93 2.35 9.29 10.75
N PRO A 94 1.81 8.12 10.36
CA PRO A 94 0.63 7.55 11.02
C PRO A 94 0.92 7.38 12.52
N LYS A 95 -0.03 7.75 13.39
CA LYS A 95 0.13 7.49 14.83
C LYS A 95 0.38 6.01 15.09
N TYR A 96 1.33 5.72 15.97
CA TYR A 96 1.66 4.37 16.40
C TYR A 96 0.97 4.03 17.71
N TYR A 97 0.27 2.89 17.74
CA TYR A 97 -0.48 2.41 18.89
C TYR A 97 0.16 1.17 19.55
N GLY A 98 1.37 0.82 19.15
CA GLY A 98 2.09 -0.35 19.65
C GLY A 98 1.97 -1.57 18.75
N VAL A 99 2.51 -2.67 19.26
CA VAL A 99 2.41 -4.01 18.65
C VAL A 99 1.08 -4.64 18.99
N TRP A 100 0.50 -5.35 18.03
CA TRP A 100 -0.72 -6.11 18.21
C TRP A 100 -0.53 -7.53 17.68
N SER A 101 -1.05 -8.51 18.42
CA SER A 101 -1.16 -9.90 17.97
C SER A 101 -2.55 -10.44 18.35
N PRO A 102 -3.17 -11.27 17.51
CA PRO A 102 -4.44 -11.91 17.86
C PRO A 102 -4.22 -12.92 19.00
N PRO A 103 -5.15 -13.03 19.97
CA PRO A 103 -5.02 -13.99 21.08
C PRO A 103 -4.85 -15.45 20.62
N THR A 104 -5.43 -15.79 19.46
CA THR A 104 -5.39 -17.13 18.87
C THR A 104 -4.12 -17.43 18.07
N ALA A 105 -3.33 -16.41 17.73
CA ALA A 105 -2.09 -16.57 16.98
C ALA A 105 -1.06 -15.52 17.44
N PRO A 106 -0.47 -15.68 18.64
CA PRO A 106 0.44 -14.69 19.21
C PRO A 106 1.69 -14.43 18.37
N ASN A 107 2.06 -15.39 17.51
CA ASN A 107 3.19 -15.28 16.59
C ASN A 107 2.90 -14.42 15.35
N ASP A 108 1.63 -14.11 15.09
CA ASP A 108 1.24 -13.20 14.01
C ASP A 108 1.29 -11.77 14.55
N VAL A 109 2.45 -11.14 14.37
CA VAL A 109 2.73 -9.82 14.93
C VAL A 109 2.43 -8.71 13.90
N TYR A 110 1.74 -7.67 14.36
CA TYR A 110 1.34 -6.52 13.55
C TYR A 110 1.77 -5.21 14.23
N LEU A 111 2.07 -4.19 13.42
CA LEU A 111 2.08 -2.80 13.86
C LEU A 111 0.64 -2.28 13.81
N LYS A 112 0.15 -1.73 14.92
CA LYS A 112 -1.15 -1.05 14.97
C LYS A 112 -0.93 0.44 14.71
N LEU A 113 -1.48 0.92 13.61
CA LEU A 113 -1.24 2.28 13.08
C LEU A 113 -2.55 3.02 12.82
N GLU A 114 -2.50 4.34 12.82
CA GLU A 114 -3.62 5.18 12.37
C GLU A 114 -4.03 4.83 10.93
N ASP A 115 -5.34 4.69 10.69
CA ASP A 115 -5.87 4.71 9.33
C ASP A 115 -5.95 6.16 8.86
N VAL A 116 -4.95 6.57 8.08
CA VAL A 116 -4.85 7.95 7.56
C VAL A 116 -5.98 8.31 6.58
N THR A 117 -6.75 7.33 6.11
CA THR A 117 -7.87 7.53 5.19
C THR A 117 -9.23 7.63 5.89
N HIS A 118 -9.30 7.23 7.17
CA HIS A 118 -10.56 7.05 7.90
C HIS A 118 -11.45 8.32 7.95
N LYS A 119 -10.86 9.51 7.88
CA LYS A 119 -11.58 10.79 7.92
C LYS A 119 -12.17 11.20 6.57
N PHE A 120 -11.87 10.49 5.49
CA PHE A 120 -12.28 10.84 4.14
C PHE A 120 -13.42 9.92 3.69
N ASN A 121 -14.49 10.50 3.12
CA ASN A 121 -15.62 9.71 2.59
C ASN A 121 -15.24 8.97 1.30
N LYS A 122 -14.58 9.67 0.37
CA LYS A 122 -14.15 9.13 -0.93
C LYS A 122 -12.65 9.38 -1.13
N PRO A 123 -11.76 8.68 -0.41
CA PRO A 123 -10.33 8.99 -0.42
C PRO A 123 -9.70 8.70 -1.79
N CYS A 124 -9.06 9.72 -2.36
CA CYS A 124 -8.05 9.56 -3.41
C CYS A 124 -6.71 9.24 -2.76
N ILE A 125 -6.04 8.19 -3.20
CA ILE A 125 -4.85 7.65 -2.55
C ILE A 125 -3.76 7.48 -3.60
N MET A 126 -2.54 7.87 -3.27
CA MET A 126 -1.37 7.59 -4.09
C MET A 126 -0.21 7.18 -3.17
N ASP A 127 0.41 6.05 -3.47
CA ASP A 127 1.64 5.60 -2.81
C ASP A 127 2.82 5.96 -3.70
N VAL A 128 3.72 6.80 -3.19
CA VAL A 128 4.93 7.24 -3.88
C VAL A 128 6.14 6.83 -3.07
N LYS A 129 7.01 6.03 -3.68
CA LYS A 129 8.33 5.73 -3.12
C LYS A 129 9.27 6.89 -3.38
N ILE A 130 9.91 7.40 -2.32
CA ILE A 130 10.86 8.51 -2.40
C ILE A 130 12.30 8.01 -2.29
N GLY A 131 13.22 8.66 -3.00
CA GLY A 131 14.67 8.48 -2.92
C GLY A 131 15.29 8.04 -4.24
N ARG A 132 16.55 8.42 -4.48
CA ARG A 132 17.30 8.03 -5.69
C ARG A 132 17.71 6.56 -5.73
N LYS A 133 17.70 5.90 -4.57
CA LYS A 133 18.06 4.49 -4.40
C LYS A 133 16.94 3.79 -3.64
N SER A 134 16.41 2.70 -4.20
CA SER A 134 15.36 1.90 -3.56
C SER A 134 15.89 0.63 -2.87
N TYR A 135 17.20 0.58 -2.64
CA TYR A 135 17.92 -0.45 -1.90
C TYR A 135 18.65 0.18 -0.72
N ASP A 136 18.83 -0.59 0.36
CA ASP A 136 19.53 -0.12 1.56
C ASP A 136 21.07 -0.27 1.42
N PRO A 137 21.88 0.38 2.27
CA PRO A 137 23.34 0.31 2.20
C PRO A 137 23.94 -1.09 2.39
N PHE A 138 23.16 -2.03 2.93
CA PHE A 138 23.59 -3.40 3.21
C PHE A 138 23.01 -4.41 2.19
N ALA A 139 22.38 -3.92 1.12
CA ALA A 139 21.80 -4.76 0.07
C ALA A 139 22.90 -5.51 -0.69
N SER A 140 22.67 -6.80 -0.99
CA SER A 140 23.56 -7.57 -1.84
C SER A 140 23.57 -7.03 -3.27
N SER A 141 24.62 -7.35 -4.04
CA SER A 141 24.74 -6.96 -5.45
C SER A 141 23.52 -7.38 -6.28
N GLU A 142 22.98 -8.58 -6.04
CA GLU A 142 21.78 -9.09 -6.71
C GLU A 142 20.55 -8.26 -6.33
N LYS A 143 20.44 -7.87 -5.05
CA LYS A 143 19.33 -7.05 -4.57
C LYS A 143 19.37 -5.64 -5.16
N ILE A 144 20.56 -5.06 -5.26
CA ILE A 144 20.79 -3.77 -5.91
C ILE A 144 20.36 -3.85 -7.37
N GLN A 145 20.88 -4.83 -8.13
CA GLN A 145 20.53 -5.02 -9.53
C GLN A 145 19.03 -5.24 -9.74
N GLN A 146 18.38 -6.03 -8.88
CA GLN A 146 16.93 -6.24 -8.89
C GLN A 146 16.15 -4.95 -8.66
N GLN A 147 16.62 -4.06 -7.77
CA GLN A 147 15.93 -2.80 -7.49
C GLN A 147 16.11 -1.80 -8.63
N VAL A 148 17.33 -1.67 -9.17
CA VAL A 148 17.62 -0.80 -10.32
C VAL A 148 16.85 -1.23 -11.56
N SER A 149 16.81 -2.54 -11.87
CA SER A 149 16.11 -3.04 -13.06
C SER A 149 14.59 -2.85 -13.02
N LYS A 150 13.99 -2.72 -11.82
CA LYS A 150 12.56 -2.42 -11.67
C LYS A 150 12.20 -1.01 -12.13
N TYR A 151 13.09 -0.04 -11.95
CA TYR A 151 12.87 1.33 -12.38
C TYR A 151 14.22 2.07 -12.50
N PRO A 152 14.90 1.99 -13.66
CA PRO A 152 16.22 2.59 -13.85
C PRO A 152 16.22 4.11 -13.67
N LEU A 153 15.08 4.76 -13.89
CA LEU A 153 14.93 6.21 -13.74
C LEU A 153 14.85 6.66 -12.27
N MET A 154 14.85 5.75 -11.28
CA MET A 154 14.81 6.11 -9.86
C MET A 154 15.94 7.07 -9.46
N GLU A 155 17.16 6.85 -9.98
CA GLU A 155 18.33 7.67 -9.65
C GLU A 155 18.18 9.11 -10.17
N GLU A 156 17.50 9.26 -11.28
CA GLU A 156 17.36 10.52 -12.00
C GLU A 156 16.12 11.31 -11.59
N ILE A 157 14.97 10.62 -11.47
CA ILE A 157 13.68 11.21 -11.07
C ILE A 157 13.61 11.38 -9.55
N GLY A 158 14.17 10.44 -8.79
CA GLY A 158 14.19 10.48 -7.31
C GLY A 158 12.91 10.01 -6.62
N PHE A 159 11.91 9.54 -7.37
CA PHE A 159 10.71 8.91 -6.83
C PHE A 159 10.06 7.95 -7.83
N LEU A 160 9.12 7.13 -7.36
CA LEU A 160 8.33 6.19 -8.17
C LEU A 160 6.92 6.04 -7.60
N VAL A 161 5.90 6.23 -8.43
CA VAL A 161 4.52 5.91 -8.07
C VAL A 161 4.35 4.38 -7.99
N LEU A 162 3.95 3.86 -6.84
CA LEU A 162 3.74 2.43 -6.61
C LEU A 162 2.29 2.00 -6.90
N GLY A 163 1.36 2.93 -6.79
CA GLY A 163 -0.04 2.75 -7.14
C GLY A 163 -0.86 3.97 -6.74
N MET A 164 -2.03 4.10 -7.34
CA MET A 164 -2.99 5.15 -7.01
C MET A 164 -4.42 4.66 -7.17
N ARG A 165 -5.33 5.34 -6.50
CA ARG A 165 -6.78 5.14 -6.53
C ARG A 165 -7.43 6.52 -6.54
N VAL A 166 -8.10 6.86 -7.63
CA VAL A 166 -8.70 8.19 -7.85
C VAL A 166 -10.20 8.04 -7.94
N TYR A 167 -10.93 8.89 -7.21
CA TYR A 167 -12.39 8.93 -7.24
C TYR A 167 -12.87 9.84 -8.37
N HIS A 168 -13.74 9.31 -9.23
CA HIS A 168 -14.38 10.02 -10.33
C HIS A 168 -15.80 10.42 -9.96
N VAL A 169 -16.04 11.73 -9.82
CA VAL A 169 -17.32 12.28 -9.33
C VAL A 169 -18.47 11.97 -10.30
N HIS A 170 -18.25 12.10 -11.60
CA HIS A 170 -19.29 11.93 -12.61
C HIS A 170 -19.84 10.50 -12.71
N SER A 171 -19.01 9.51 -12.40
CA SER A 171 -19.35 8.09 -12.48
C SER A 171 -19.55 7.42 -11.11
N ASP A 172 -19.39 8.16 -10.00
CA ASP A 172 -19.32 7.63 -8.63
C ASP A 172 -18.49 6.33 -8.55
N SER A 173 -17.32 6.35 -9.18
CA SER A 173 -16.48 5.18 -9.33
C SER A 173 -15.01 5.49 -9.03
N TYR A 174 -14.19 4.45 -8.95
CA TYR A 174 -12.75 4.59 -8.72
C TYR A 174 -11.98 4.01 -9.89
N GLU A 175 -10.95 4.74 -10.30
CA GLU A 175 -9.91 4.24 -11.18
C GLU A 175 -8.68 3.88 -10.34
N THR A 176 -8.06 2.74 -10.62
CA THR A 176 -6.84 2.31 -9.93
C THR A 176 -5.71 2.07 -10.91
N GLN A 177 -4.53 2.59 -10.58
CA GLN A 177 -3.29 2.33 -11.30
C GLN A 177 -2.33 1.61 -10.36
N ASN A 178 -1.59 0.64 -10.89
CA ASN A 178 -0.67 -0.19 -10.10
C ASN A 178 0.79 0.19 -10.36
N GLN A 179 1.73 -0.58 -9.80
CA GLN A 179 3.17 -0.35 -9.95
C GLN A 179 3.65 -0.30 -11.42
N HIS A 180 2.95 -0.93 -12.37
CA HIS A 180 3.34 -0.93 -13.78
C HIS A 180 3.10 0.45 -14.40
N TYR A 181 2.03 1.13 -13.99
CA TYR A 181 1.77 2.51 -14.41
C TYR A 181 2.96 3.41 -14.05
N GLY A 182 3.33 3.44 -12.76
CA GLY A 182 4.43 4.30 -12.30
C GLY A 182 5.78 3.93 -12.91
N ARG A 183 6.05 2.64 -13.15
CA ARG A 183 7.29 2.19 -13.80
C ARG A 183 7.39 2.57 -15.28
N ASN A 184 6.26 2.84 -15.92
CA ASN A 184 6.21 3.28 -17.32
C ASN A 184 6.29 4.81 -17.46
N LEU A 185 6.24 5.57 -16.35
CA LEU A 185 6.42 7.01 -16.39
C LEU A 185 7.89 7.37 -16.67
N THR A 186 8.06 8.26 -17.64
CA THR A 186 9.32 8.89 -18.03
C THR A 186 9.31 10.37 -17.62
N LYS A 187 10.45 11.05 -17.67
CA LYS A 187 10.53 12.48 -17.34
C LYS A 187 9.52 13.35 -18.09
N GLU A 188 9.29 13.03 -19.36
CA GLU A 188 8.39 13.77 -20.25
C GLU A 188 6.92 13.55 -19.86
N THR A 189 6.60 12.35 -19.37
CA THR A 189 5.24 11.91 -19.07
C THR A 189 4.85 12.09 -17.61
N LEU A 190 5.80 12.35 -16.69
CA LEU A 190 5.55 12.55 -15.26
C LEU A 190 4.46 13.60 -14.99
N LYS A 191 4.57 14.80 -15.59
CA LYS A 191 3.62 15.90 -15.36
C LYS A 191 2.20 15.56 -15.80
N GLU A 192 2.05 14.73 -16.82
CA GLU A 192 0.75 14.29 -17.28
C GLU A 192 0.23 13.11 -16.45
N GLY A 193 1.14 12.22 -16.04
CA GLY A 193 0.82 11.08 -15.22
C GLY A 193 0.33 11.44 -13.80
N GLU A 194 0.72 12.60 -13.29
CA GLU A 194 0.22 13.18 -12.03
C GLU A 194 -1.14 13.87 -12.18
N ARG A 195 -1.54 14.22 -13.41
CA ARG A 195 -2.74 15.02 -13.71
C ARG A 195 -3.97 14.21 -14.09
N GLN A 196 -4.01 12.89 -13.81
CA GLN A 196 -5.20 12.08 -14.10
C GLN A 196 -6.45 12.81 -13.58
N LYS A 197 -7.29 13.25 -14.54
CA LYS A 197 -8.39 14.21 -14.37
C LYS A 197 -9.67 13.51 -13.93
#